data_AF-A0AA95NE81-F1
#
_entry.id   AF-A0AA95NE81-F1
#
_cell.length_a   1.000
_cell.length_b   1.000
_cell.length_c   1.000
_cell.angle_alpha   90.00
_cell.angle_beta   90.00
_cell.angle_gamma   90.00
#
_symmetry.space_group_name_H-M   'P 1'
#
loop_
_entity.id
_entity.type
_entity.pdbx_description
1 polymer ?
#
loop_
_entity_poly.entity_id
_entity_poly.type
_entity_poly.pdbx_seq_one_letter_code
_entity_poly.pdbx_strand_id
1 'polypeptide(L)'
;MARAKPLAVGRGLIAACAGLAVANLLAALLGGLLRLGALQSGAAAAGQALALHGALMMAGFFASLVTLERVVALRRGRWIPLLSGGAGLLALAGQADAAALLWLLTAAGLLELYLWAGRHRAWSLPLAVEASAALALLAGAAAHAAGQAELARWGWSLFLVLTIAGERRELMRLLPLPHWGQRAFLAGWAGFALVAALLLWRPELGRPLGFALLGLLALWLLRFDLARLQWRAPGWAGHTAICLLVGYGWLLLAAVSGLAGQGLPGGIAWHLLWLGFVFAMVFGHAPIMLPALAGLRPRHSRWALLPLALLGLSLLLRSAASLWGWPHGLALAGAGHGLALLWFGLTMGRLVAKPETKEVSRFAGSEKRTSGLGQGPVELGDLRDE
;
A
#
# COMPACT_ATOMS: atom_id res chain seq x y z
N MET A 1 -27.54 23.13 -16.68
CA MET A 1 -27.23 21.69 -16.53
C MET A 1 -26.92 21.39 -15.06
N ALA A 2 -27.82 20.70 -14.35
CA ALA A 2 -27.58 20.31 -12.96
C ALA A 2 -26.40 19.33 -12.90
N ARG A 3 -25.30 19.71 -12.22
CA ARG A 3 -24.20 18.78 -11.93
C ARG A 3 -24.77 17.62 -11.09
N ALA A 4 -24.94 16.45 -11.70
CA ALA A 4 -25.29 15.24 -10.98
C ALA A 4 -24.32 15.06 -9.80
N LYS A 5 -24.84 14.98 -8.58
CA LYS A 5 -24.01 14.76 -7.39
C LYS A 5 -23.28 13.42 -7.57
N PRO A 6 -21.95 13.37 -7.37
CA PRO A 6 -21.22 12.12 -7.50
C PRO A 6 -21.77 11.12 -6.47
N LEU A 7 -22.24 9.97 -6.92
CA LEU A 7 -22.84 8.96 -6.06
C LEU A 7 -21.81 8.51 -5.00
N ALA A 8 -22.24 8.22 -3.77
CA ALA A 8 -21.36 7.67 -2.72
C ALA A 8 -21.03 6.20 -3.00
N VAL A 9 -19.75 5.80 -2.91
CA VAL A 9 -19.34 4.40 -3.11
C VAL A 9 -19.95 3.57 -1.98
N GLY A 10 -20.86 2.64 -2.32
CA GLY A 10 -21.56 1.84 -1.33
C GLY A 10 -20.65 0.81 -0.65
N ARG A 11 -20.92 0.48 0.61
CA ARG A 11 -20.16 -0.52 1.39
C ARG A 11 -20.07 -1.88 0.69
N GLY A 12 -21.13 -2.30 -0.02
CA GLY A 12 -21.13 -3.56 -0.77
C GLY A 12 -20.10 -3.59 -1.91
N LEU A 13 -19.94 -2.48 -2.64
CA LEU A 13 -18.92 -2.36 -3.69
C LEU A 13 -17.51 -2.39 -3.09
N ILE A 14 -17.29 -1.69 -1.97
CA ILE A 14 -16.01 -1.70 -1.26
C ILE A 14 -15.65 -3.13 -0.82
N ALA A 15 -16.61 -3.85 -0.24
CA ALA A 15 -16.43 -5.24 0.17
C ALA A 15 -16.14 -6.16 -1.03
N ALA A 16 -16.83 -5.98 -2.16
CA ALA A 16 -16.60 -6.74 -3.38
C ALA A 16 -15.18 -6.52 -3.93
N CYS A 17 -14.75 -5.25 -4.06
CA CYS A 17 -13.40 -4.92 -4.49
C CYS A 17 -12.33 -5.48 -3.54
N ALA A 18 -12.54 -5.36 -2.23
CA ALA A 18 -11.63 -5.93 -1.23
C ALA A 18 -11.56 -7.46 -1.32
N GLY A 19 -12.71 -8.13 -1.53
CA GLY A 19 -12.78 -9.58 -1.73
C GLY A 19 -12.01 -10.04 -2.97
N LEU A 20 -12.17 -9.35 -4.10
CA LEU A 20 -11.41 -9.63 -5.32
C LEU A 20 -9.91 -9.38 -5.14
N ALA A 21 -9.52 -8.31 -4.45
CA ALA A 21 -8.12 -8.05 -4.13
C ALA A 21 -7.52 -9.17 -3.27
N VAL A 22 -8.24 -9.63 -2.24
CA VAL A 22 -7.82 -10.75 -1.39
C VAL A 22 -7.73 -12.05 -2.19
N ALA A 23 -8.66 -12.32 -3.11
CA ALA A 23 -8.59 -13.49 -3.98
C ALA A 23 -7.31 -13.48 -4.85
N ASN A 24 -6.97 -12.32 -5.42
CA ASN A 24 -5.72 -12.12 -6.15
C ASN A 24 -4.48 -12.32 -5.27
N LEU A 25 -4.48 -11.79 -4.05
CA LEU A 25 -3.41 -11.98 -3.08
C LEU A 25 -3.20 -13.46 -2.75
N LEU A 26 -4.28 -14.20 -2.48
CA LEU A 26 -4.21 -15.63 -2.14
C LEU A 26 -3.73 -16.46 -3.34
N ALA A 27 -4.20 -16.15 -4.54
CA ALA A 27 -3.73 -16.80 -5.76
C ALA A 27 -2.25 -16.51 -6.03
N ALA A 28 -1.82 -15.25 -5.90
CA ALA A 28 -0.42 -14.90 -6.02
C ALA A 28 0.42 -15.61 -4.93
N LEU A 29 -0.03 -15.65 -3.69
CA LEU A 29 0.66 -16.36 -2.60
C LEU A 29 0.80 -17.86 -2.92
N LEU A 30 -0.26 -18.51 -3.40
CA LEU A 30 -0.20 -19.90 -3.87
C LEU A 30 0.87 -20.06 -4.96
N GLY A 31 0.85 -19.21 -5.99
CA GLY A 31 1.87 -19.21 -7.04
C GLY A 31 3.30 -19.05 -6.51
N GLY A 32 3.49 -18.20 -5.50
CA GLY A 32 4.78 -18.01 -4.83
C GLY A 32 5.23 -19.23 -4.04
N LEU A 33 4.33 -19.88 -3.31
CA LEU A 33 4.61 -21.10 -2.55
C LEU A 33 4.96 -22.29 -3.46
N LEU A 34 4.25 -22.42 -4.58
CA LEU A 34 4.56 -23.43 -5.61
C LEU A 34 5.93 -23.19 -6.23
N ARG A 35 6.31 -21.93 -6.52
CA ARG A 35 7.65 -21.58 -7.03
C ARG A 35 8.79 -21.97 -6.07
N LEU A 36 8.51 -22.01 -4.77
CA LEU A 36 9.49 -22.34 -3.75
C LEU A 36 9.47 -23.81 -3.34
N GLY A 37 8.62 -24.64 -3.96
CA GLY A 37 8.44 -26.05 -3.60
C GLY A 37 7.84 -26.26 -2.21
N ALA A 38 7.28 -25.20 -1.59
CA ALA A 38 6.63 -25.29 -0.28
C ALA A 38 5.26 -25.98 -0.37
N LEU A 39 4.64 -25.96 -1.55
CA LEU A 39 3.42 -26.66 -1.88
C LEU A 39 3.58 -27.31 -3.26
N GLN A 40 2.74 -28.31 -3.55
CA GLN A 40 2.61 -28.93 -4.85
C GLN A 40 1.12 -29.00 -5.22
N SER A 41 0.79 -28.75 -6.48
CA SER A 41 -0.58 -28.85 -6.98
C SER A 41 -0.57 -29.10 -8.49
N GLY A 42 -1.41 -30.03 -8.94
CA GLY A 42 -1.66 -30.30 -10.36
C GLY A 42 -2.85 -29.54 -10.96
N ALA A 43 -3.52 -28.68 -10.17
CA ALA A 43 -4.71 -27.97 -10.65
C ALA A 43 -4.34 -26.91 -11.71
N ALA A 44 -5.13 -26.80 -12.78
CA ALA A 44 -4.87 -25.83 -13.86
C ALA A 44 -4.76 -24.38 -13.34
N ALA A 45 -5.66 -23.98 -12.44
CA ALA A 45 -5.62 -22.65 -11.81
C ALA A 45 -4.35 -22.41 -10.98
N ALA A 46 -3.79 -23.47 -10.37
CA ALA A 46 -2.52 -23.40 -9.64
C ALA A 46 -1.33 -23.19 -10.60
N GLY A 47 -1.37 -23.80 -11.79
CA GLY A 47 -0.43 -23.55 -12.87
C GLY A 47 -0.47 -22.09 -13.36
N GLN A 48 -1.67 -21.53 -13.52
CA GLN A 48 -1.84 -20.11 -13.88
C GLN A 48 -1.33 -19.18 -12.76
N ALA A 49 -1.66 -19.49 -11.51
CA ALA A 49 -1.16 -18.75 -10.34
C ALA A 49 0.38 -18.75 -10.27
N LEU A 50 1.02 -19.88 -10.55
CA LEU A 50 2.47 -20.02 -10.63
C LEU A 50 3.04 -19.09 -11.73
N ALA A 51 2.50 -19.15 -12.94
CA ALA A 51 2.98 -18.39 -14.09
C ALA A 51 2.79 -16.87 -13.90
N LEU A 52 1.59 -16.48 -13.46
CA LEU A 52 1.15 -15.09 -13.38
C LEU A 52 1.27 -14.49 -11.96
N HIS A 53 1.96 -15.15 -11.04
CA HIS A 53 2.20 -14.70 -9.66
C HIS A 53 2.48 -13.19 -9.55
N GLY A 54 3.42 -12.68 -10.34
CA GLY A 54 3.81 -11.27 -10.32
C GLY A 54 2.66 -10.35 -10.76
N ALA A 55 1.96 -10.70 -11.84
CA ALA A 55 0.85 -9.90 -12.36
C ALA A 55 -0.37 -9.92 -11.41
N LEU A 56 -0.71 -11.09 -10.85
CA LEU A 56 -1.75 -11.24 -9.83
C LEU A 56 -1.45 -10.39 -8.58
N MET A 57 -0.18 -10.33 -8.15
CA MET A 57 0.21 -9.49 -7.01
C MET A 57 0.15 -7.99 -7.36
N MET A 58 0.76 -7.58 -8.48
CA MET A 58 0.97 -6.16 -8.79
C MET A 58 -0.26 -5.51 -9.43
N ALA A 59 -0.78 -6.11 -10.49
CA ALA A 59 -1.91 -5.59 -11.26
C ALA A 59 -3.26 -6.11 -10.78
N GLY A 60 -3.29 -7.26 -10.10
CA GLY A 60 -4.48 -7.80 -9.45
C GLY A 60 -4.72 -7.23 -8.07
N PHE A 61 -3.83 -7.49 -7.11
CA PHE A 61 -4.00 -7.09 -5.71
C PHE A 61 -3.69 -5.61 -5.45
N PHE A 62 -2.45 -5.17 -5.70
CA PHE A 62 -2.04 -3.80 -5.34
C PHE A 62 -2.78 -2.73 -6.14
N ALA A 63 -2.89 -2.89 -7.46
CA ALA A 63 -3.65 -1.95 -8.29
C ALA A 63 -5.13 -1.87 -7.87
N SER A 64 -5.77 -2.98 -7.45
CA SER A 64 -7.14 -2.95 -6.92
C SER A 64 -7.26 -2.09 -5.67
N LEU A 65 -6.32 -2.18 -4.73
CA LEU A 65 -6.36 -1.41 -3.50
C LEU A 65 -6.14 0.08 -3.75
N VAL A 66 -5.09 0.43 -4.51
CA VAL A 66 -4.77 1.83 -4.83
C VAL A 66 -5.88 2.50 -5.63
N THR A 67 -6.45 1.78 -6.62
CA THR A 67 -7.59 2.30 -7.38
C THR A 67 -8.82 2.44 -6.52
N LEU A 68 -9.12 1.49 -5.63
CA LEU A 68 -10.26 1.57 -4.72
C LEU A 68 -10.17 2.81 -3.81
N GLU A 69 -9.00 3.05 -3.23
CA GLU A 69 -8.76 4.25 -2.42
C GLU A 69 -9.04 5.53 -3.21
N ARG A 70 -8.45 5.65 -4.41
CA ARG A 70 -8.61 6.85 -5.24
C ARG A 70 -10.06 7.03 -5.71
N VAL A 71 -10.75 5.95 -6.05
CA VAL A 71 -12.17 5.94 -6.44
C VAL A 71 -13.06 6.41 -5.30
N VAL A 72 -12.79 6.00 -4.06
CA VAL A 72 -13.54 6.45 -2.88
C VAL A 72 -13.27 7.93 -2.61
N ALA A 73 -12.01 8.37 -2.67
CA ALA A 73 -11.61 9.76 -2.44
C ALA A 73 -12.19 10.75 -3.49
N LEU A 74 -12.27 10.32 -4.75
CA LEU A 74 -12.78 11.14 -5.85
C LEU A 74 -14.27 10.93 -6.11
N ARG A 75 -14.88 9.87 -5.55
CA ARG A 75 -16.26 9.42 -5.80
C ARG A 75 -16.56 9.22 -7.29
N ARG A 76 -15.58 8.71 -8.05
CA ARG A 76 -15.62 8.52 -9.51
C ARG A 76 -14.88 7.24 -9.89
N GLY A 77 -15.22 6.62 -11.02
CA GLY A 77 -14.46 5.47 -11.56
C GLY A 77 -14.66 4.14 -10.83
N ARG A 78 -15.84 3.91 -10.25
CA ARG A 78 -16.18 2.71 -9.44
C ARG A 78 -15.85 1.36 -10.06
N TRP A 79 -15.86 1.29 -11.38
CA TRP A 79 -15.58 0.08 -12.15
C TRP A 79 -14.10 -0.24 -12.21
N ILE A 80 -13.20 0.74 -12.04
CA ILE A 80 -11.74 0.57 -12.17
C ILE A 80 -11.18 -0.53 -11.23
N PRO A 81 -11.43 -0.51 -9.90
CA PRO A 81 -10.95 -1.56 -9.01
C PRO A 81 -11.60 -2.93 -9.29
N LEU A 82 -12.83 -2.96 -9.83
CA LEU A 82 -13.47 -4.21 -10.24
C LEU A 82 -12.79 -4.83 -11.46
N LEU A 83 -12.34 -4.01 -12.43
CA LEU A 83 -11.55 -4.49 -13.57
C LEU A 83 -10.25 -5.12 -13.10
N SER A 84 -9.53 -4.45 -12.20
CA SER A 84 -8.25 -4.93 -11.64
C SER A 84 -8.40 -6.28 -10.95
N GLY A 85 -9.37 -6.39 -10.04
CA GLY A 85 -9.62 -7.61 -9.28
C GLY A 85 -10.20 -8.74 -10.15
N GLY A 86 -11.14 -8.42 -11.05
CA GLY A 86 -11.77 -9.37 -11.96
C GLY A 86 -10.82 -9.93 -13.01
N ALA A 87 -9.87 -9.11 -13.50
CA ALA A 87 -8.82 -9.55 -14.42
C ALA A 87 -8.01 -10.73 -13.85
N GLY A 88 -7.73 -10.72 -12.54
CA GLY A 88 -7.06 -11.84 -11.88
C GLY A 88 -7.84 -13.15 -11.95
N LEU A 89 -9.17 -13.10 -11.84
CA LEU A 89 -10.00 -14.30 -11.95
C LEU A 89 -9.99 -14.83 -13.40
N LEU A 90 -10.01 -13.95 -14.39
CA LEU A 90 -9.85 -14.34 -15.80
C LEU A 90 -8.47 -14.97 -16.06
N ALA A 91 -7.40 -14.39 -15.50
CA ALA A 91 -6.06 -14.96 -15.56
C ALA A 91 -6.02 -16.39 -14.99
N LEU A 92 -6.64 -16.62 -13.84
CA LEU A 92 -6.71 -17.95 -13.23
C LEU A 92 -7.56 -18.94 -14.03
N ALA A 93 -8.55 -18.44 -14.78
CA ALA A 93 -9.36 -19.23 -15.72
C ALA A 93 -8.64 -19.48 -17.06
N GLY A 94 -7.38 -19.07 -17.23
CA GLY A 94 -6.59 -19.26 -18.44
C GLY A 94 -6.79 -18.19 -19.51
N GLN A 95 -7.57 -17.13 -19.24
CA GLN A 95 -7.84 -16.03 -20.16
C GLN A 95 -6.82 -14.90 -20.00
N ALA A 96 -5.54 -15.20 -20.26
CA ALA A 96 -4.42 -14.30 -20.01
C ALA A 96 -4.49 -12.98 -20.79
N ASP A 97 -4.87 -13.01 -22.07
CA ASP A 97 -4.95 -11.81 -22.91
C ASP A 97 -6.07 -10.86 -22.45
N ALA A 98 -7.22 -11.43 -22.10
CA ALA A 98 -8.33 -10.66 -21.53
C ALA A 98 -7.93 -10.03 -20.18
N ALA A 99 -7.24 -10.79 -19.33
CA ALA A 99 -6.72 -10.26 -18.07
C ALA A 99 -5.72 -9.12 -18.28
N ALA A 100 -4.78 -9.28 -19.22
CA ALA A 100 -3.80 -8.25 -19.57
C ALA A 100 -4.47 -6.97 -20.07
N LEU A 101 -5.48 -7.08 -20.94
CA LEU A 101 -6.28 -5.94 -21.40
C LEU A 101 -6.99 -5.23 -20.24
N LEU A 102 -7.63 -5.98 -19.33
CA LEU A 102 -8.33 -5.37 -18.19
C LEU A 102 -7.37 -4.70 -17.20
N TRP A 103 -6.16 -5.25 -17.00
CA TRP A 103 -5.12 -4.59 -16.22
C TRP A 103 -4.61 -3.31 -16.90
N LEU A 104 -4.49 -3.29 -18.22
CA LEU A 104 -4.15 -2.09 -18.99
C LEU A 104 -5.23 -1.01 -18.84
N LEU A 105 -6.51 -1.38 -18.97
CA LEU A 105 -7.64 -0.48 -18.77
C LEU A 105 -7.74 0.05 -17.34
N THR A 106 -7.41 -0.79 -16.35
CA THR A 106 -7.31 -0.38 -14.94
C THR A 106 -6.26 0.71 -14.77
N ALA A 107 -5.06 0.50 -15.32
CA ALA A 107 -3.97 1.45 -15.23
C ALA A 107 -4.28 2.78 -15.94
N ALA A 108 -4.88 2.71 -17.12
CA ALA A 108 -5.35 3.87 -17.86
C ALA A 108 -6.43 4.64 -17.08
N GLY A 109 -7.39 3.94 -16.47
CA GLY A 109 -8.43 4.52 -15.63
C GLY A 109 -7.86 5.20 -14.37
N LEU A 110 -6.86 4.59 -13.72
CA LEU A 110 -6.18 5.22 -12.58
C LEU A 110 -5.48 6.52 -13.00
N LEU A 111 -4.76 6.50 -14.13
CA LEU A 111 -4.11 7.70 -14.67
C LEU A 111 -5.15 8.78 -15.00
N GLU A 112 -6.27 8.41 -15.62
CA GLU A 112 -7.38 9.33 -15.89
C GLU A 112 -7.89 9.99 -14.61
N LEU A 113 -8.08 9.22 -13.52
CA LEU A 113 -8.53 9.75 -12.24
C LEU A 113 -7.55 10.81 -11.67
N TYR A 114 -6.24 10.57 -11.76
CA TYR A 114 -5.24 11.53 -11.32
C TYR A 114 -5.21 12.79 -12.19
N LEU A 115 -5.25 12.65 -13.51
CA LEU A 115 -5.34 13.78 -14.44
C LEU A 115 -6.62 14.59 -14.23
N TRP A 116 -7.74 13.91 -13.97
CA TRP A 116 -9.02 14.54 -13.66
C TRP A 116 -8.92 15.34 -12.36
N ALA A 117 -8.34 14.76 -11.30
CA ALA A 117 -8.16 15.44 -10.02
C ALA A 117 -7.27 16.68 -10.16
N GLY A 118 -6.18 16.60 -10.93
CA GLY A 118 -5.30 17.75 -11.20
C GLY A 118 -6.01 18.87 -11.95
N ARG A 119 -6.82 18.54 -12.97
CA ARG A 119 -7.59 19.51 -13.76
C ARG A 119 -8.77 20.15 -13.02
N HIS A 120 -9.45 19.41 -12.15
CA HIS A 120 -10.73 19.86 -11.55
C HIS A 120 -10.65 20.24 -10.08
N ARG A 121 -9.57 19.86 -9.37
CA ARG A 121 -9.31 20.29 -7.98
C ARG A 121 -8.13 21.25 -7.93
N ALA A 122 -6.91 20.74 -8.09
CA ALA A 122 -5.67 21.48 -8.29
C ALA A 122 -4.48 20.52 -8.42
N TRP A 123 -3.44 20.92 -9.16
CA TRP A 123 -2.17 20.22 -9.13
C TRP A 123 -1.41 20.50 -7.85
N SER A 124 -0.82 19.45 -7.27
CA SER A 124 0.17 19.56 -6.20
C SER A 124 1.29 18.55 -6.44
N LEU A 125 2.47 18.79 -5.85
CA LEU A 125 3.61 17.88 -6.02
C LEU A 125 3.27 16.41 -5.66
N PRO A 126 2.63 16.09 -4.51
CA PRO A 126 2.21 14.72 -4.21
C PRO A 126 1.33 14.11 -5.32
N LEU A 127 0.33 14.85 -5.79
CA LEU A 127 -0.58 14.40 -6.84
C LEU A 127 0.15 14.13 -8.16
N ALA A 128 1.14 14.95 -8.52
CA ALA A 128 1.95 14.75 -9.72
C ALA A 128 2.84 13.50 -9.62
N VAL A 129 3.40 13.23 -8.44
CA VAL A 129 4.16 12.00 -8.16
C VAL A 129 3.24 10.78 -8.27
N GLU A 130 2.05 10.81 -7.67
CA GLU A 130 1.05 9.73 -7.79
C GLU A 130 0.57 9.53 -9.23
N ALA A 131 0.39 10.60 -10.01
CA ALA A 131 0.06 10.51 -11.43
C ALA A 131 1.17 9.82 -12.23
N SER A 132 2.44 10.12 -11.93
CA SER A 132 3.58 9.42 -12.55
C SER A 132 3.66 7.94 -12.12
N ALA A 133 3.18 7.61 -10.91
CA ALA A 133 3.04 6.23 -10.45
C ALA A 133 1.99 5.48 -11.28
N ALA A 134 0.85 6.10 -11.57
CA ALA A 134 -0.17 5.50 -12.44
C ALA A 134 0.31 5.34 -13.89
N LEU A 135 1.13 6.27 -14.40
CA LEU A 135 1.81 6.12 -15.68
C LEU A 135 2.78 4.92 -15.67
N ALA A 136 3.53 4.73 -14.59
CA ALA A 136 4.41 3.57 -14.43
C ALA A 136 3.62 2.25 -14.36
N LEU A 137 2.44 2.24 -13.74
CA LEU A 137 1.54 1.08 -13.76
C LEU A 137 1.06 0.79 -15.20
N LEU A 138 0.71 1.83 -15.96
CA LEU A 138 0.28 1.69 -17.35
C LEU A 138 1.39 1.14 -18.23
N ALA A 139 2.61 1.68 -18.11
CA ALA A 139 3.78 1.16 -18.79
C ALA A 139 4.08 -0.30 -18.39
N GLY A 140 3.94 -0.63 -17.10
CA GLY A 140 4.13 -1.99 -16.59
C GLY A 140 3.08 -2.98 -17.13
N ALA A 141 1.82 -2.56 -17.21
CA ALA A 141 0.74 -3.37 -17.79
C ALA A 141 0.93 -3.58 -19.31
N ALA A 142 1.32 -2.54 -20.04
CA ALA A 142 1.64 -2.65 -21.47
C ALA A 142 2.84 -3.57 -21.70
N ALA A 143 3.91 -3.42 -20.92
CA ALA A 143 5.07 -4.29 -20.97
C ALA A 143 4.72 -5.76 -20.66
N HIS A 144 3.83 -5.99 -19.68
CA HIS A 144 3.35 -7.34 -19.38
C HIS A 144 2.58 -7.95 -20.56
N ALA A 145 1.65 -7.20 -21.16
CA ALA A 145 0.91 -7.63 -22.34
C ALA A 145 1.83 -7.92 -23.54
N ALA A 146 2.94 -7.20 -23.66
CA ALA A 146 3.96 -7.40 -24.69
C ALA A 146 4.99 -8.49 -24.33
N GLY A 147 4.84 -9.22 -23.23
CA GLY A 147 5.80 -10.25 -22.78
C GLY A 147 7.13 -9.71 -22.25
N GLN A 148 7.26 -8.40 -22.03
CA GLN A 148 8.48 -7.73 -21.57
C GLN A 148 8.56 -7.73 -20.04
N ALA A 149 8.89 -8.89 -19.47
CA ALA A 149 8.83 -9.15 -18.03
C ALA A 149 9.70 -8.20 -17.18
N GLU A 150 10.83 -7.74 -17.70
CA GLU A 150 11.70 -6.81 -16.98
C GLU A 150 11.11 -5.40 -16.89
N LEU A 151 10.63 -4.86 -18.02
CA LEU A 151 9.97 -3.55 -18.02
C LEU A 151 8.68 -3.57 -17.19
N ALA A 152 7.93 -4.67 -17.24
CA ALA A 152 6.77 -4.87 -16.36
C ALA A 152 7.15 -4.77 -14.88
N ARG A 153 8.26 -5.43 -14.50
CA ARG A 153 8.79 -5.44 -13.14
C ARG A 153 9.19 -4.05 -12.65
N TRP A 154 9.90 -3.28 -13.48
CA TRP A 154 10.24 -1.90 -13.17
C TRP A 154 9.02 -1.00 -13.11
N GLY A 155 8.09 -1.11 -14.06
CA GLY A 155 6.83 -0.35 -14.07
C GLY A 155 6.01 -0.56 -12.81
N TRP A 156 5.82 -1.81 -12.37
CA TRP A 156 5.13 -2.12 -11.13
C TRP A 156 5.88 -1.65 -9.88
N SER A 157 7.21 -1.72 -9.89
CA SER A 157 8.02 -1.24 -8.76
C SER A 157 7.95 0.27 -8.63
N LEU A 158 8.08 1.02 -9.72
CA LEU A 158 7.94 2.47 -9.74
C LEU A 158 6.51 2.90 -9.40
N PHE A 159 5.49 2.16 -9.87
CA PHE A 159 4.10 2.38 -9.46
C PHE A 159 3.95 2.35 -7.94
N LEU A 160 4.43 1.30 -7.27
CA LEU A 160 4.28 1.18 -5.82
C LEU A 160 5.14 2.21 -5.08
N VAL A 161 6.41 2.35 -5.45
CA VAL A 161 7.33 3.27 -4.79
C VAL A 161 6.88 4.73 -4.92
N LEU A 162 6.46 5.16 -6.11
CA LEU A 162 5.99 6.53 -6.33
C LEU A 162 4.62 6.79 -5.71
N THR A 163 3.72 5.79 -5.67
CA THR A 163 2.45 5.91 -4.93
C THR A 163 2.74 6.16 -3.45
N ILE A 164 3.56 5.32 -2.83
CA ILE A 164 3.97 5.48 -1.42
C ILE A 164 4.66 6.83 -1.21
N ALA A 165 5.64 7.18 -2.04
CA ALA A 165 6.35 8.45 -1.91
C ALA A 165 5.42 9.67 -2.04
N GLY A 166 4.45 9.62 -2.97
CA GLY A 166 3.41 10.62 -3.14
C GLY A 166 2.56 10.78 -1.88
N GLU A 167 1.98 9.70 -1.38
CA GLU A 167 1.18 9.68 -0.14
C GLU A 167 1.98 10.22 1.06
N ARG A 168 3.25 9.80 1.20
CA ARG A 168 4.13 10.29 2.27
C ARG A 168 4.40 11.79 2.14
N ARG A 169 4.62 12.30 0.93
CA ARG A 169 4.78 13.75 0.69
C ARG A 169 3.49 14.52 0.95
N GLU A 170 2.32 13.93 0.70
CA GLU A 170 1.04 14.54 1.03
C GLU A 170 0.86 14.72 2.54
N LEU A 171 1.17 13.68 3.32
CA LEU A 171 1.09 13.72 4.78
C LEU A 171 2.12 14.67 5.42
N MET A 172 3.24 14.90 4.74
CA MET A 172 4.28 15.84 5.17
C MET A 172 4.09 17.27 4.64
N ARG A 173 2.94 17.60 4.03
CA ARG A 173 2.72 18.92 3.41
C ARG A 173 2.91 20.09 4.38
N LEU A 174 2.61 19.88 5.66
CA LEU A 174 2.73 20.89 6.71
C LEU A 174 4.08 20.87 7.44
N LEU A 175 4.95 19.90 7.14
CA LEU A 175 6.28 19.83 7.75
C LEU A 175 7.26 20.68 6.93
N PRO A 176 7.93 21.68 7.53
CA PRO A 176 8.92 22.48 6.81
C PRO A 176 10.13 21.61 6.45
N LEU A 177 10.38 21.45 5.16
CA LEU A 177 11.60 20.80 4.66
C LEU A 177 12.62 21.86 4.26
N PRO A 178 13.91 21.68 4.59
CA PRO A 178 14.96 22.56 4.09
C PRO A 178 15.01 22.52 2.56
N HIS A 179 15.42 23.63 1.93
CA HIS A 179 15.40 23.77 0.46
C HIS A 179 16.13 22.64 -0.26
N TRP A 180 17.27 22.19 0.26
CA TRP A 180 18.02 21.08 -0.32
C TRP A 180 17.25 19.76 -0.25
N GLY A 181 16.46 19.53 0.81
CA GLY A 181 15.65 18.33 0.97
C GLY A 181 14.51 18.28 -0.04
N GLN A 182 13.88 19.43 -0.32
CA GLN A 182 12.88 19.55 -1.37
C GLN A 182 13.49 19.33 -2.76
N ARG A 183 14.64 19.96 -3.06
CA ARG A 183 15.35 19.78 -4.33
C ARG A 183 15.82 18.35 -4.54
N ALA A 184 16.33 17.68 -3.49
CA ALA A 184 16.75 16.29 -3.56
C ALA A 184 15.60 15.36 -3.92
N PHE A 185 14.42 15.57 -3.34
CA PHE A 185 13.22 14.80 -3.69
C PHE A 185 12.82 15.03 -5.15
N LEU A 186 12.79 16.29 -5.60
CA LEU A 186 12.45 16.63 -6.99
C LEU A 186 13.46 16.04 -7.99
N ALA A 187 14.76 16.13 -7.69
CA ALA A 187 15.81 15.55 -8.50
C ALA A 187 15.69 14.02 -8.58
N GLY A 188 15.41 13.35 -7.46
CA GLY A 188 15.16 11.91 -7.43
C GLY A 188 13.93 11.51 -8.24
N TRP A 189 12.83 12.26 -8.10
CA TRP A 189 11.61 12.04 -8.89
C TRP A 189 11.84 12.22 -10.39
N ALA A 190 12.51 13.30 -10.81
CA ALA A 190 12.91 13.50 -12.20
C ALA A 190 13.88 12.39 -12.68
N GLY A 191 14.77 11.93 -11.80
CA GLY A 191 15.66 10.81 -12.06
C GLY A 191 14.93 9.51 -12.39
N PHE A 192 13.78 9.24 -11.78
CA PHE A 192 12.99 8.05 -12.13
C PHE A 192 12.39 8.12 -13.55
N ALA A 193 12.09 9.32 -14.07
CA ALA A 193 11.72 9.48 -15.47
C ALA A 193 12.90 9.18 -16.41
N LEU A 194 14.12 9.61 -16.04
CA LEU A 194 15.34 9.25 -16.76
C LEU A 194 15.59 7.73 -16.72
N VAL A 195 15.39 7.07 -15.57
CA VAL A 195 15.47 5.62 -15.46
C VAL A 195 14.49 4.93 -16.40
N ALA A 196 13.23 5.37 -16.43
CA ALA A 196 12.23 4.79 -17.34
C ALA A 196 12.65 4.90 -18.81
N ALA A 197 13.23 6.05 -19.21
CA ALA A 197 13.79 6.21 -20.55
C ALA A 197 15.00 5.29 -20.78
N LEU A 198 15.98 5.26 -19.87
CA LEU A 198 17.16 4.42 -20.00
C LEU A 198 16.84 2.93 -20.05
N LEU A 199 15.83 2.46 -19.32
CA LEU A 199 15.43 1.04 -19.36
C LEU A 199 14.95 0.59 -20.76
N LEU A 200 14.43 1.51 -21.58
CA LEU A 200 14.01 1.21 -22.96
C LEU A 200 15.19 1.09 -23.94
N TRP A 201 16.23 1.89 -23.76
CA TRP A 201 17.32 2.03 -24.75
C TRP A 201 18.66 1.46 -24.28
N ARG A 202 18.96 1.59 -22.99
CA ARG A 202 20.26 1.34 -22.34
C ARG A 202 20.04 0.72 -20.93
N PRO A 203 19.42 -0.47 -20.82
CA PRO A 203 19.04 -1.06 -19.54
C PRO A 203 20.23 -1.29 -18.59
N GLU A 204 21.44 -1.48 -19.12
CA GLU A 204 22.68 -1.59 -18.35
C GLU A 204 23.04 -0.31 -17.57
N LEU A 205 22.58 0.85 -18.02
CA LEU A 205 22.69 2.12 -17.29
C LEU A 205 21.43 2.40 -16.46
N GLY A 206 20.26 2.05 -16.98
CA GLY A 206 18.97 2.27 -16.31
C GLY A 206 18.83 1.47 -15.02
N ARG A 207 19.27 0.21 -14.99
CA ARG A 207 19.19 -0.68 -13.80
C ARG A 207 19.97 -0.14 -12.60
N PRO A 208 21.29 0.10 -12.68
CA PRO A 208 22.04 0.60 -11.53
C PRO A 208 21.57 1.99 -11.10
N LEU A 209 21.24 2.87 -12.04
CA LEU A 209 20.67 4.18 -11.69
C LEU A 209 19.34 4.04 -10.94
N GLY A 210 18.46 3.13 -11.39
CA GLY A 210 17.19 2.83 -10.74
C GLY A 210 17.37 2.39 -9.29
N PHE A 211 18.25 1.42 -9.03
CA PHE A 211 18.53 0.98 -7.66
C PHE A 211 19.22 2.06 -6.82
N ALA A 212 20.13 2.85 -7.40
CA ALA A 212 20.74 3.98 -6.71
C ALA A 212 19.69 5.02 -6.28
N LEU A 213 18.75 5.38 -7.16
CA LEU A 213 17.67 6.32 -6.84
C LEU A 213 16.70 5.75 -5.81
N LEU A 214 16.41 4.44 -5.82
CA LEU A 214 15.64 3.79 -4.76
C LEU A 214 16.35 3.90 -3.39
N GLY A 215 17.67 3.72 -3.36
CA GLY A 215 18.47 3.89 -2.15
C GLY A 215 18.49 5.32 -1.64
N LEU A 216 18.67 6.29 -2.54
CA LEU A 216 18.59 7.72 -2.20
C LEU A 216 17.21 8.12 -1.67
N LEU A 217 16.14 7.59 -2.26
CA LEU A 217 14.78 7.78 -1.76
C LEU A 217 14.60 7.18 -0.36
N ALA A 218 15.12 5.98 -0.11
CA ALA A 218 15.09 5.36 1.22
C ALA A 218 15.78 6.23 2.28
N LEU A 219 16.99 6.71 1.98
CA LEU A 219 17.75 7.60 2.85
C LEU A 219 17.02 8.94 3.08
N TRP A 220 16.42 9.49 2.02
CA TRP A 220 15.61 10.70 2.11
C TRP A 220 14.41 10.50 3.04
N LEU A 221 13.68 9.39 2.89
CA LEU A 221 12.54 9.04 3.74
C LEU A 221 12.96 8.84 5.21
N LEU A 222 14.05 8.13 5.47
CA LEU A 222 14.61 7.97 6.82
C LEU A 222 14.98 9.31 7.47
N ARG A 223 15.46 10.26 6.66
CA ARG A 223 15.93 11.57 7.14
C ARG A 223 14.81 12.57 7.41
N PHE A 224 13.75 12.54 6.59
CA PHE A 224 12.74 13.60 6.54
C PHE A 224 11.31 13.17 6.87
N ASP A 225 10.99 11.87 6.80
CA ASP A 225 9.62 11.42 7.06
C ASP A 225 9.22 11.62 8.53
N LEU A 226 7.95 11.99 8.75
CA LEU A 226 7.35 12.16 10.07
C LEU A 226 7.41 10.89 10.93
N ALA A 227 7.53 9.70 10.33
CA ALA A 227 7.66 8.42 11.03
C ALA A 227 8.81 8.43 12.06
N ARG A 228 9.93 9.12 11.77
CA ARG A 228 11.07 9.22 12.70
C ARG A 228 10.74 9.95 14.01
N LEU A 229 9.73 10.81 13.99
CA LEU A 229 9.27 11.56 15.17
C LEU A 229 8.17 10.81 15.91
N GLN A 230 7.43 9.94 15.21
CA GLN A 230 6.23 9.29 15.74
C GLN A 230 6.43 7.84 16.20
N TRP A 231 7.60 7.22 16.04
CA TRP A 231 7.78 5.80 16.36
C TRP A 231 7.52 5.42 17.82
N ARG A 232 7.59 6.39 18.74
CA ARG A 232 7.23 6.22 20.17
C ARG A 232 5.81 6.67 20.50
N ALA A 233 5.05 7.20 19.54
CA ALA A 233 3.69 7.64 19.76
C ALA A 233 2.80 6.43 20.12
N PRO A 234 1.86 6.58 21.07
CA PRO A 234 0.95 5.48 21.41
C PRO A 234 -0.03 5.19 20.26
N GLY A 235 -0.53 3.96 20.23
CA GLY A 235 -1.58 3.55 19.30
C GLY A 235 -1.12 3.46 17.85
N TRP A 236 -2.05 3.72 16.94
CA TRP A 236 -1.85 3.54 15.50
C TRP A 236 -0.74 4.42 14.91
N ALA A 237 -0.51 5.62 15.46
CA ALA A 237 0.55 6.51 14.98
C ALA A 237 1.95 5.89 15.13
N GLY A 238 2.26 5.32 16.30
CA GLY A 238 3.52 4.62 16.53
C GLY A 238 3.63 3.32 15.75
N HIS A 239 2.54 2.54 15.68
CA HIS A 239 2.48 1.33 14.86
C HIS A 239 2.85 1.61 13.41
N THR A 240 2.18 2.58 12.77
CA THR A 240 2.45 2.98 11.39
C THR A 240 3.88 3.49 11.26
N ALA A 241 4.36 4.33 12.18
CA ALA A 241 5.73 4.83 12.14
C ALA A 241 6.80 3.72 12.21
N ILE A 242 6.62 2.69 13.04
CA ILE A 242 7.52 1.53 13.12
C ILE A 242 7.53 0.78 11.79
N CYS A 243 6.34 0.45 11.25
CA CYS A 243 6.20 -0.20 9.95
C CYS A 243 6.92 0.57 8.85
N LEU A 244 6.76 1.89 8.80
CA LEU A 244 7.39 2.74 7.79
C LEU A 244 8.92 2.74 7.91
N LEU A 245 9.47 2.93 9.11
CA LEU A 245 10.92 2.94 9.33
C LEU A 245 11.56 1.60 8.97
N VAL A 246 10.94 0.48 9.35
CA VAL A 246 11.37 -0.87 8.95
C VAL A 246 11.29 -1.03 7.43
N GLY A 247 10.20 -0.57 6.81
CA GLY A 247 10.04 -0.56 5.36
C GLY A 247 11.16 0.22 4.66
N TYR A 248 11.52 1.40 5.15
CA TYR A 248 12.61 2.19 4.56
C TYR A 248 13.96 1.47 4.66
N GLY A 249 14.21 0.74 5.76
CA GLY A 249 15.35 -0.15 5.87
C GLY A 249 15.36 -1.24 4.79
N TRP A 250 14.22 -1.88 4.54
CA TRP A 250 14.09 -2.86 3.46
C TRP A 250 14.28 -2.28 2.06
N LEU A 251 13.80 -1.05 1.80
CA LEU A 251 14.02 -0.37 0.53
C LEU A 251 15.51 -0.10 0.30
N LEU A 252 16.23 0.31 1.34
CA LEU A 252 17.68 0.51 1.27
C LEU A 252 18.42 -0.81 1.01
N LEU A 253 18.03 -1.90 1.69
CA LEU A 253 18.59 -3.23 1.43
C LEU A 253 18.28 -3.72 0.01
N ALA A 254 17.09 -3.45 -0.52
CA ALA A 254 16.73 -3.75 -1.90
C ALA A 254 17.63 -2.99 -2.89
N ALA A 255 17.88 -1.70 -2.64
CA ALA A 255 18.77 -0.88 -3.44
C ALA A 255 20.22 -1.39 -3.44
N VAL A 256 20.78 -1.66 -2.26
CA VAL A 256 22.15 -2.19 -2.12
C VAL A 256 22.27 -3.56 -2.79
N SER A 257 21.31 -4.45 -2.57
CA SER A 257 21.28 -5.77 -3.20
C SER A 257 21.16 -5.67 -4.72
N GLY A 258 20.34 -4.76 -5.23
CA GLY A 258 20.19 -4.50 -6.66
C GLY A 258 21.48 -4.00 -7.32
N LEU A 259 22.18 -3.07 -6.67
CA LEU A 259 23.49 -2.57 -7.10
C LEU A 259 24.57 -3.66 -7.06
N ALA A 260 24.45 -4.62 -6.15
CA ALA A 260 25.31 -5.80 -6.06
C ALA A 260 24.97 -6.89 -7.10
N GLY A 261 24.12 -6.60 -8.09
CA GLY A 261 23.77 -7.53 -9.17
C GLY A 261 22.53 -8.39 -8.90
N GLN A 262 21.97 -8.36 -7.69
CA GLN A 262 20.75 -9.11 -7.34
C GLN A 262 19.45 -8.41 -7.81
N GLY A 263 19.58 -7.44 -8.72
CA GLY A 263 18.49 -6.75 -9.40
C GLY A 263 18.03 -7.43 -10.69
N LEU A 264 18.73 -8.47 -11.15
CA LEU A 264 18.37 -9.25 -12.32
C LEU A 264 17.13 -10.15 -12.06
N PRO A 265 16.51 -10.74 -13.11
CA PRO A 265 15.42 -11.69 -12.93
C PRO A 265 15.80 -12.82 -11.96
N GLY A 266 14.94 -13.06 -10.96
CA GLY A 266 15.18 -14.06 -9.91
C GLY A 266 15.98 -13.56 -8.72
N GLY A 267 16.60 -12.37 -8.82
CA GLY A 267 17.38 -11.77 -7.74
C GLY A 267 16.52 -11.36 -6.52
N ILE A 268 17.15 -11.34 -5.34
CA ILE A 268 16.48 -11.09 -4.07
C ILE A 268 16.02 -9.64 -3.91
N ALA A 269 16.62 -8.68 -4.63
CA ALA A 269 16.30 -7.25 -4.51
C ALA A 269 14.81 -6.95 -4.71
N TRP A 270 14.16 -7.66 -5.64
CA TRP A 270 12.73 -7.52 -5.88
C TRP A 270 11.86 -7.98 -4.71
N HIS A 271 12.29 -9.03 -4.00
CA HIS A 271 11.59 -9.51 -2.81
C HIS A 271 11.85 -8.57 -1.63
N LEU A 272 13.06 -8.04 -1.49
CA LEU A 272 13.36 -6.99 -0.50
C LEU A 272 12.50 -5.75 -0.72
N LEU A 273 12.29 -5.36 -1.98
CA LEU A 273 11.43 -4.23 -2.33
C LEU A 273 9.95 -4.54 -2.07
N TRP A 274 9.41 -5.63 -2.63
CA TRP A 274 7.98 -5.90 -2.54
C TRP A 274 7.56 -6.51 -1.20
N LEU A 275 8.21 -7.58 -0.75
CA LEU A 275 7.89 -8.22 0.54
C LEU A 275 8.44 -7.43 1.73
N GLY A 276 9.61 -6.82 1.61
CA GLY A 276 10.17 -6.01 2.70
C GLY A 276 9.52 -4.63 2.78
N PHE A 277 9.75 -3.79 1.78
CA PHE A 277 9.31 -2.39 1.82
C PHE A 277 7.80 -2.22 1.61
N VAL A 278 7.23 -2.76 0.53
CA VAL A 278 5.82 -2.51 0.19
C VAL A 278 4.87 -3.15 1.21
N PHE A 279 5.09 -4.41 1.61
CA PHE A 279 4.25 -5.03 2.62
C PHE A 279 4.40 -4.41 4.02
N ALA A 280 5.56 -3.82 4.36
CA ALA A 280 5.66 -3.00 5.56
C ALA A 280 4.72 -1.78 5.50
N MET A 281 4.56 -1.15 4.32
CA MET A 281 3.55 -0.10 4.14
C MET A 281 2.12 -0.63 4.27
N VAL A 282 1.83 -1.81 3.73
CA VAL A 282 0.53 -2.47 3.91
C VAL A 282 0.25 -2.67 5.40
N PHE A 283 1.18 -3.24 6.16
CA PHE A 283 1.01 -3.46 7.59
C PHE A 283 0.90 -2.15 8.39
N GLY A 284 1.53 -1.07 7.93
CA GLY A 284 1.43 0.24 8.56
C GLY A 284 0.13 0.98 8.29
N HIS A 285 -0.39 0.91 7.05
CA HIS A 285 -1.50 1.74 6.59
C HIS A 285 -2.82 0.99 6.47
N ALA A 286 -2.83 -0.24 5.98
CA ALA A 286 -4.05 -1.01 5.77
C ALA A 286 -4.90 -1.18 7.05
N PRO A 287 -4.32 -1.27 8.27
CA PRO A 287 -5.11 -1.33 9.47
C PRO A 287 -6.05 -0.15 9.68
N ILE A 288 -5.70 1.02 9.19
CA ILE A 288 -6.45 2.27 9.36
C ILE A 288 -7.23 2.60 8.08
N MET A 289 -6.57 2.51 6.93
CA MET A 289 -7.10 2.94 5.64
C MET A 289 -8.27 2.06 5.19
N LEU A 290 -8.12 0.73 5.20
CA LEU A 290 -9.16 -0.16 4.69
C LEU A 290 -10.48 -0.07 5.48
N PRO A 291 -10.48 -0.08 6.83
CA PRO A 291 -11.70 0.15 7.58
C PRO A 291 -12.29 1.56 7.37
N ALA A 292 -11.45 2.59 7.23
CA ALA A 292 -11.90 3.95 7.01
C ALA A 292 -12.69 4.11 5.69
N LEU A 293 -12.33 3.38 4.63
CA LEU A 293 -13.11 3.35 3.39
C LEU A 293 -14.56 2.86 3.62
N ALA A 294 -14.75 1.90 4.52
CA ALA A 294 -16.06 1.39 4.91
C ALA A 294 -16.76 2.24 6.00
N GLY A 295 -16.11 3.29 6.49
CA GLY A 295 -16.57 4.12 7.61
C GLY A 295 -16.47 3.43 8.97
N LEU A 296 -15.51 2.50 9.13
CA LEU A 296 -15.26 1.73 10.34
C LEU A 296 -14.01 2.27 11.05
N ARG A 297 -13.98 2.15 12.39
CA ARG A 297 -12.85 2.57 13.22
C ARG A 297 -12.21 1.34 13.89
N PRO A 298 -10.97 1.00 13.53
CA PRO A 298 -10.29 -0.20 14.02
C PRO A 298 -9.66 0.04 15.40
N ARG A 299 -9.78 -0.94 16.29
CA ARG A 299 -9.12 -0.91 17.60
C ARG A 299 -7.62 -1.20 17.47
N HIS A 300 -6.78 -0.41 18.12
CA HIS A 300 -5.35 -0.66 18.13
C HIS A 300 -4.99 -1.93 18.93
N SER A 301 -4.07 -2.73 18.41
CA SER A 301 -3.50 -3.89 19.08
C SER A 301 -2.02 -4.04 18.74
N ARG A 302 -1.18 -4.27 19.75
CA ARG A 302 0.27 -4.50 19.57
C ARG A 302 0.56 -5.74 18.73
N TRP A 303 -0.35 -6.72 18.72
CA TRP A 303 -0.25 -7.93 17.91
C TRP A 303 -0.29 -7.65 16.41
N ALA A 304 -0.73 -6.46 15.99
CA ALA A 304 -0.70 -6.04 14.59
C ALA A 304 0.74 -5.86 14.05
N LEU A 305 1.76 -5.77 14.91
CA LEU A 305 3.18 -5.75 14.51
C LEU A 305 3.77 -7.14 14.28
N LEU A 306 3.13 -8.21 14.74
CA LEU A 306 3.68 -9.57 14.59
C LEU A 306 3.86 -9.97 13.11
N PRO A 307 2.93 -9.66 12.18
CA PRO A 307 3.15 -9.87 10.75
C PRO A 307 4.41 -9.19 10.22
N LEU A 308 4.73 -7.97 10.68
CA LEU A 308 5.93 -7.26 10.27
C LEU A 308 7.20 -8.01 10.69
N ALA A 309 7.25 -8.46 11.95
CA ALA A 309 8.37 -9.22 12.47
C ALA A 309 8.53 -10.57 11.76
N LEU A 310 7.42 -11.32 11.62
CA LEU A 310 7.42 -12.64 10.98
C LEU A 310 7.84 -12.55 9.51
N LEU A 311 7.30 -11.58 8.76
CA LEU A 311 7.66 -11.35 7.37
C LEU A 311 9.13 -10.93 7.23
N GLY A 312 9.62 -10.07 8.13
CA GLY A 312 11.01 -9.66 8.15
C GLY A 312 11.97 -10.84 8.39
N LEU A 313 11.68 -11.67 9.40
CA LEU A 313 12.48 -12.86 9.70
C LEU A 313 12.44 -13.89 8.55
N SER A 314 11.27 -14.15 7.96
CA SER A 314 11.16 -15.07 6.82
C SER A 314 11.90 -14.54 5.58
N LEU A 315 11.94 -13.23 5.40
CA LEU A 315 12.67 -12.59 4.28
C LEU A 315 14.19 -12.60 4.50
N LEU A 316 14.67 -12.46 5.74
CA LEU A 316 16.08 -12.70 6.07
C LEU A 316 16.47 -14.15 5.77
N LEU A 317 15.66 -15.12 6.22
CA LEU A 317 15.85 -16.53 5.91
C LEU A 317 15.87 -16.77 4.39
N ARG A 318 14.94 -16.16 3.64
CA ARG A 318 14.92 -16.23 2.18
C ARG A 318 16.23 -15.75 1.58
N SER A 319 16.71 -14.59 2.04
CA SER A 319 17.92 -13.96 1.51
C SER A 319 19.13 -14.86 1.75
N ALA A 320 19.25 -15.42 2.95
CA ALA A 320 20.31 -16.33 3.33
C ALA A 320 20.24 -17.66 2.54
N ALA A 321 19.05 -18.25 2.44
CA ALA A 321 18.81 -19.47 1.68
C ALA A 321 19.07 -19.30 0.17
N SER A 322 18.79 -18.13 -0.40
CA SER A 322 19.15 -17.80 -1.77
C SER A 322 20.65 -17.73 -1.99
N LEU A 323 21.41 -17.17 -1.04
CA LEU A 323 22.87 -17.06 -1.13
C LEU A 323 23.56 -18.43 -0.98
N TRP A 324 23.04 -19.30 -0.13
CA TRP A 324 23.58 -20.65 0.10
C TRP A 324 23.00 -21.72 -0.82
N GLY A 325 22.07 -21.37 -1.72
CA GLY A 325 21.40 -22.35 -2.58
C GLY A 325 20.63 -23.41 -1.81
N TRP A 326 20.01 -23.07 -0.68
CA TRP A 326 19.33 -23.98 0.25
C TRP A 326 17.83 -24.11 -0.06
N PRO A 327 17.36 -25.16 -0.76
CA PRO A 327 15.99 -25.20 -1.27
C PRO A 327 14.94 -25.34 -0.15
N HIS A 328 15.24 -26.15 0.87
CA HIS A 328 14.36 -26.30 2.03
C HIS A 328 14.22 -24.99 2.82
N GLY A 329 15.30 -24.21 2.92
CA GLY A 329 15.26 -22.87 3.52
C GLY A 329 14.37 -21.91 2.73
N LEU A 330 14.38 -21.98 1.39
CA LEU A 330 13.49 -21.20 0.54
C LEU A 330 12.02 -21.59 0.73
N ALA A 331 11.72 -22.89 0.86
CA ALA A 331 10.37 -23.37 1.14
C ALA A 331 9.88 -22.90 2.53
N LEU A 332 10.72 -23.03 3.57
CA LEU A 332 10.41 -22.56 4.92
C LEU A 332 10.20 -21.04 4.96
N ALA A 333 11.06 -20.28 4.28
CA ALA A 333 10.86 -18.85 4.10
C ALA A 333 9.52 -18.54 3.42
N GLY A 334 9.19 -19.25 2.34
CA GLY A 334 7.90 -19.18 1.66
C GLY A 334 6.71 -19.35 2.60
N ALA A 335 6.72 -20.43 3.40
CA ALA A 335 5.70 -20.69 4.41
C ALA A 335 5.62 -19.57 5.45
N GLY A 336 6.76 -19.02 5.88
CA GLY A 336 6.83 -17.86 6.77
C GLY A 336 6.17 -16.62 6.20
N HIS A 337 6.38 -16.30 4.92
CA HIS A 337 5.68 -15.19 4.25
C HIS A 337 4.17 -15.42 4.25
N GLY A 338 3.73 -16.64 3.91
CA GLY A 338 2.30 -17.00 3.90
C GLY A 338 1.66 -16.88 5.29
N LEU A 339 2.34 -17.35 6.33
CA LEU A 339 1.87 -17.25 7.71
C LEU A 339 1.77 -15.79 8.18
N ALA A 340 2.72 -14.93 7.80
CA ALA A 340 2.66 -13.49 8.11
C ALA A 340 1.43 -12.82 7.50
N LEU A 341 1.13 -13.10 6.23
CA LEU A 341 -0.03 -12.55 5.54
C LEU A 341 -1.35 -13.08 6.10
N LEU A 342 -1.42 -14.37 6.42
CA LEU A 342 -2.58 -14.99 7.06
C LEU A 342 -2.84 -14.36 8.44
N TRP A 343 -1.80 -14.25 9.27
CA TRP A 343 -1.89 -13.64 10.59
C TRP A 343 -2.38 -12.19 10.50
N PHE A 344 -1.87 -11.43 9.52
CA PHE A 344 -2.31 -10.07 9.27
C PHE A 344 -3.81 -10.02 8.96
N GLY A 345 -4.30 -10.83 8.02
CA GLY A 345 -5.71 -10.91 7.66
C GLY A 345 -6.62 -11.27 8.84
N LEU A 346 -6.24 -12.28 9.63
CA LEU A 346 -6.97 -12.69 10.83
C LEU A 346 -7.02 -11.60 11.89
N THR A 347 -5.89 -10.91 12.10
CA THR A 347 -5.82 -9.79 13.04
C THR A 347 -6.75 -8.66 12.60
N MET A 348 -6.73 -8.31 11.32
CA MET A 348 -7.60 -7.27 10.76
C MET A 348 -9.07 -7.61 10.88
N GLY A 349 -9.48 -8.84 10.57
CA GLY A 349 -10.85 -9.29 10.75
C GLY A 349 -11.33 -9.14 12.21
N ARG A 350 -10.49 -9.51 13.18
CA ARG A 350 -10.80 -9.37 14.61
C ARG A 350 -10.88 -7.92 15.08
N LEU A 351 -10.02 -7.04 14.58
CA LEU A 351 -9.96 -5.63 14.98
C LEU A 351 -11.13 -4.79 14.47
N VAL A 352 -11.75 -5.21 13.36
CA VAL A 352 -12.91 -4.54 12.75
C VAL A 352 -14.24 -5.12 13.25
N ALA A 353 -14.30 -6.41 13.58
CA ALA A 353 -15.55 -7.10 13.94
C ALA A 353 -16.09 -6.81 15.36
N LYS A 354 -15.32 -6.18 16.26
CA LYS A 354 -15.81 -5.83 17.61
C LYS A 354 -16.37 -4.39 17.62
N PRO A 355 -17.70 -4.18 17.52
CA PRO A 355 -18.27 -2.87 17.79
C PRO A 355 -17.92 -2.42 19.21
N GLU A 356 -17.74 -1.11 19.40
CA GLU A 356 -17.71 -0.54 20.74
C GLU A 356 -19.06 -0.83 21.40
N THR A 357 -19.06 -1.75 22.37
CA THR A 357 -20.04 -1.72 23.45
C THR A 357 -19.90 -0.34 24.09
N LYS A 358 -20.87 0.55 23.82
CA LYS A 358 -21.05 1.80 24.55
C LYS A 358 -21.17 1.45 26.04
N GLU A 359 -20.08 1.51 26.80
CA GLU A 359 -20.15 1.72 28.24
C GLU A 359 -20.50 3.19 28.47
N VAL A 360 -21.75 3.54 28.16
CA VAL A 360 -22.38 4.80 28.57
C VAL A 360 -23.62 4.41 29.34
N SER A 361 -23.45 3.81 30.51
CA SER A 361 -24.56 3.58 31.46
C SER A 361 -24.13 3.39 32.93
N ARG A 362 -22.97 3.92 33.36
CA ARG A 362 -22.58 3.88 34.78
C ARG A 362 -22.35 5.21 35.49
N PHE A 363 -22.46 6.35 34.80
CA PHE A 363 -22.33 7.67 35.45
C PHE A 363 -23.64 8.47 35.59
N ALA A 364 -24.76 8.01 35.05
CA ALA A 364 -26.05 8.71 35.19
C ALA A 364 -26.85 8.34 36.46
N GLY A 365 -26.27 7.54 37.38
CA GLY A 365 -26.98 6.99 38.54
C GLY A 365 -26.73 7.69 39.88
N SER A 366 -25.80 8.65 39.96
CA SER A 366 -25.36 9.20 41.26
C SER A 366 -25.95 10.56 41.62
N GLU A 367 -26.62 11.26 40.69
CA GLU A 367 -26.97 12.68 40.87
C GLU A 367 -28.44 12.93 41.26
N LYS A 368 -29.12 11.93 41.83
CA LYS A 368 -30.55 12.04 42.19
C LYS A 368 -30.85 12.00 43.69
N ARG A 369 -29.92 12.45 44.55
CA ARG A 369 -30.16 12.42 45.99
C ARG A 369 -29.67 13.62 46.81
N THR A 370 -29.76 14.84 46.28
CA THR A 370 -29.68 16.07 47.11
C THR A 370 -30.44 17.23 46.46
N SER A 371 -31.78 17.24 46.54
CA SER A 371 -32.52 18.52 46.47
C SER A 371 -33.69 18.48 47.45
N GLY A 372 -33.54 19.30 48.49
CA GLY A 372 -34.55 19.57 49.50
C GLY A 372 -34.04 20.72 50.35
N LEU A 373 -34.81 21.81 50.41
CA LEU A 373 -34.61 23.08 51.13
C LEU A 373 -33.73 24.09 50.35
N GLY A 374 -34.10 25.33 50.06
CA GLY A 374 -35.25 26.16 50.42
C GLY A 374 -35.00 27.61 49.91
N GLN A 375 -36.07 28.21 49.41
CA GLN A 375 -36.42 29.62 49.11
C GLN A 375 -35.46 30.81 49.40
N GLY A 376 -35.51 31.81 48.50
CA GLY A 376 -35.30 33.23 48.77
C GLY A 376 -35.11 34.07 47.49
N PRO A 377 -35.90 35.14 47.22
CA PRO A 377 -35.70 36.02 46.04
C PRO A 377 -34.75 37.17 46.38
N VAL A 378 -33.85 37.51 45.45
CA VAL A 378 -32.94 38.67 45.58
C VAL A 378 -33.41 39.79 44.66
N GLU A 379 -33.71 40.94 45.27
CA GLU A 379 -34.02 42.22 44.62
C GLU A 379 -32.83 42.77 43.81
N LEU A 380 -33.14 43.41 42.68
CA LEU A 380 -32.21 44.18 41.86
C LEU A 380 -32.12 45.62 42.40
N GLY A 381 -30.97 45.96 42.97
CA GLY A 381 -30.60 47.33 43.34
C GLY A 381 -29.61 47.94 42.34
N ASP A 382 -30.08 48.97 41.66
CA ASP A 382 -29.34 49.97 40.86
C ASP A 382 -28.36 50.76 41.73
N LEU A 383 -27.10 50.94 41.31
CA LEU A 383 -26.28 52.09 41.69
C LEU A 383 -25.20 52.40 40.63
N ARG A 384 -25.20 53.68 40.25
CA ARG A 384 -24.26 54.43 39.41
C ARG A 384 -23.03 54.90 40.19
N ASP A 385 -22.07 55.40 39.41
CA ASP A 385 -20.99 56.37 39.73
C ASP A 385 -19.84 55.90 40.64
N GLU A 386 -18.66 55.65 40.04
CA GLU A 386 -17.47 56.55 40.03
C GLU A 386 -16.41 56.04 39.04
#